data_AF-A0A7U9J7L5-F1
#
_entry.id   AF-A0A7U9J7L5-F1
#
_cell.length_a   1.000
_cell.length_b   1.000
_cell.length_c   1.000
_cell.angle_alpha   90.00
_cell.angle_beta   90.00
_cell.angle_gamma   90.00
#
_symmetry.space_group_name_H-M   'P 1'
#
loop_
_entity.id
_entity.type
_entity.pdbx_description
1 polymer ?
#
loop_
_entity_poly.entity_id
_entity_poly.type
_entity_poly.pdbx_seq_one_letter_code
_entity_poly.pdbx_strand_id
1 'polypeptide(L)'
;LWCCFNNQNVKVEKKGEFYTVSFPTLEKRVGVPVVTRPYQEAWLNRLLHGTAKQGAAKLYKKRKKWYLAVAITFEVEPRHETKVMGVDLGLRYIAVASVGTKSLFFKGSQCAFIRRRYAALRRRLGKAKKLHMIRKIGRKESRWMKDQNHKISRQIVNFALANGVGVIRMEALTGIRKRATSAKEAGRSLHAWAFHQLQTMIAYKAEMAGIRVEWVNPTYTSQTCKCGYREKANRNGIRFRCQRCGYTLHADLNGAINIAKAISGFAV
;
A
#
# COMPACT_ATOMS: atom_id res chain seq x y z
N LEU A 1 -6.53 29.71 -0.24
CA LEU A 1 -7.19 28.45 0.20
C LEU A 1 -7.94 27.84 -0.98
N TRP A 2 -8.26 26.54 -0.95
CA TRP A 2 -9.06 25.88 -1.98
C TRP A 2 -10.52 25.80 -1.54
N CYS A 3 -11.47 25.92 -2.47
CA CYS A 3 -12.90 25.80 -2.16
C CYS A 3 -13.22 24.37 -1.74
N CYS A 4 -13.77 24.23 -0.53
CA CYS A 4 -14.27 22.98 0.01
C CYS A 4 -15.79 23.06 0.08
N PHE A 5 -16.46 21.99 -0.32
CA PHE A 5 -17.89 21.86 -0.30
C PHE A 5 -18.27 20.69 0.60
N ASN A 6 -19.31 20.87 1.42
CA ASN A 6 -19.94 19.75 2.12
C ASN A 6 -20.71 18.87 1.11
N ASN A 7 -21.25 17.76 1.59
CA ASN A 7 -22.00 16.80 0.77
C ASN A 7 -23.28 17.39 0.14
N GLN A 8 -23.89 18.41 0.76
CA GLN A 8 -25.11 19.06 0.26
C GLN A 8 -24.84 20.06 -0.87
N ASN A 9 -23.66 20.68 -0.88
CA ASN A 9 -23.35 21.77 -1.80
C ASN A 9 -22.87 21.28 -3.17
N VAL A 10 -22.45 20.03 -3.30
CA VAL A 10 -22.02 19.46 -4.58
C VAL A 10 -23.03 18.42 -5.06
N LYS A 11 -23.42 18.49 -6.34
CA LYS A 11 -24.29 17.49 -6.97
C LYS A 11 -23.63 16.94 -8.22
N VAL A 12 -23.52 15.62 -8.30
CA VAL A 12 -23.10 14.89 -9.50
C VAL A 12 -24.35 14.48 -10.27
N GLU A 13 -24.36 14.72 -11.57
CA GLU A 13 -25.43 14.33 -12.49
C GLU A 13 -24.82 13.74 -13.75
N LYS A 14 -25.57 12.88 -14.46
CA LYS A 14 -25.20 12.38 -15.80
C LYS A 14 -26.13 13.02 -16.82
N LYS A 15 -25.56 13.65 -17.85
CA LYS A 15 -26.28 14.29 -18.95
C LYS A 15 -25.84 13.65 -20.26
N GLY A 16 -26.65 12.73 -20.78
CA GLY A 16 -26.28 11.92 -21.94
C GLY A 16 -25.00 11.13 -21.67
N GLU A 17 -23.96 11.39 -22.47
CA GLU A 17 -22.69 10.67 -22.40
C GLU A 17 -21.68 11.21 -21.37
N PHE A 18 -21.91 12.39 -20.81
CA PHE A 18 -20.96 13.02 -19.89
C PHE A 18 -21.54 13.25 -18.50
N TYR A 19 -20.64 13.39 -17.52
CA TYR A 19 -21.00 13.73 -16.15
C TYR A 19 -20.87 15.24 -15.96
N THR A 20 -21.78 15.81 -15.20
CA THR A 20 -21.71 17.20 -14.74
C THR A 20 -21.61 17.23 -13.23
N VAL A 21 -20.80 18.16 -12.70
CA VAL A 21 -20.79 18.46 -11.29
C VAL A 21 -21.20 19.89 -11.06
N SER A 22 -22.20 20.10 -10.21
CA SER A 22 -22.68 21.42 -9.84
C SER A 22 -22.33 21.78 -8.40
N PHE A 23 -21.95 23.04 -8.19
CA PHE A 23 -21.62 23.59 -6.88
C PHE A 23 -21.95 25.08 -6.80
N PRO A 24 -22.22 25.62 -5.61
CA PRO A 24 -22.49 27.04 -5.43
C PRO A 24 -21.23 27.87 -5.65
N THR A 25 -21.39 29.02 -6.31
CA THR A 25 -20.46 30.15 -6.28
C THR A 25 -21.08 31.29 -5.46
N LEU A 26 -20.40 32.44 -5.38
CA LEU A 26 -20.94 33.63 -4.70
C LEU A 26 -22.20 34.17 -5.37
N GLU A 27 -22.38 33.94 -6.67
CA GLU A 27 -23.49 34.49 -7.46
C GLU A 27 -24.59 33.45 -7.69
N LYS A 28 -24.21 32.23 -8.07
CA LYS A 28 -25.16 31.19 -8.47
C LYS A 28 -24.58 29.80 -8.38
N ARG A 29 -25.42 28.79 -8.49
CA ARG A 29 -24.97 27.42 -8.71
C ARG A 29 -24.47 27.27 -10.16
N VAL A 30 -23.25 26.76 -10.32
CA VAL A 30 -22.66 26.50 -11.63
C VAL A 30 -22.51 25.00 -11.81
N GLY A 31 -22.98 24.47 -12.94
CA GLY A 31 -22.75 23.10 -13.38
C GLY A 31 -21.64 23.04 -14.42
N VAL A 32 -20.64 22.17 -14.22
CA VAL A 32 -19.50 22.04 -15.12
C VAL A 32 -19.37 20.59 -15.59
N PRO A 33 -19.25 20.33 -16.90
CA PRO A 33 -18.88 19.02 -17.41
C PRO A 33 -17.55 18.56 -16.83
N VAL A 34 -17.46 17.30 -16.42
CA VAL A 34 -16.22 16.73 -15.88
C VAL A 34 -15.64 15.70 -16.84
N VAL A 35 -14.34 15.83 -17.09
CA VAL A 35 -13.58 14.82 -17.82
C VAL A 35 -13.34 13.62 -16.91
N THR A 36 -13.88 12.48 -17.27
CA THR A 36 -13.78 11.23 -16.51
C THR A 36 -12.89 10.20 -17.19
N ARG A 37 -12.58 9.14 -16.46
CA ARG A 37 -11.93 7.91 -16.93
C ARG A 37 -12.82 6.74 -16.52
N PRO A 38 -12.73 5.57 -17.16
CA PRO A 38 -13.59 4.43 -16.85
C PRO A 38 -13.66 4.08 -15.35
N TYR A 39 -12.52 4.14 -14.65
CA TYR A 39 -12.50 3.94 -13.19
C TYR A 39 -13.31 4.98 -12.42
N GLN A 40 -13.25 6.25 -12.82
CA GLN A 40 -14.03 7.31 -12.17
C GLN A 40 -15.51 7.16 -12.48
N GLU A 41 -15.86 6.80 -13.71
CA GLU A 41 -17.25 6.57 -14.13
C GLU A 41 -17.90 5.45 -13.33
N ALA A 42 -17.16 4.36 -13.07
CA ALA A 42 -17.65 3.29 -12.20
C ALA A 42 -18.06 3.82 -10.81
N TRP A 43 -17.28 4.75 -10.23
CA TRP A 43 -17.63 5.36 -8.94
C TRP A 43 -18.77 6.38 -9.05
N LEU A 44 -18.80 7.20 -10.10
CA LEU A 44 -19.89 8.16 -10.31
C LEU A 44 -21.21 7.44 -10.55
N ASN A 45 -21.22 6.32 -11.27
CA ASN A 45 -22.40 5.49 -11.45
C ASN A 45 -22.89 4.91 -10.11
N ARG A 46 -21.97 4.46 -9.24
CA ARG A 46 -22.36 4.01 -7.89
C ARG A 46 -23.03 5.11 -7.07
N LEU A 47 -22.56 6.36 -7.18
CA LEU A 47 -23.20 7.52 -6.55
C LEU A 47 -24.61 7.75 -7.11
N LEU A 48 -24.77 7.73 -8.44
CA LEU A 48 -26.04 7.97 -9.11
C LEU A 48 -27.07 6.86 -8.84
N HIS A 49 -26.63 5.62 -8.67
CA HIS A 49 -27.49 4.47 -8.33
C HIS A 49 -27.75 4.33 -6.83
N GLY A 50 -27.25 5.23 -5.98
CA GLY A 50 -27.45 5.18 -4.53
C GLY A 50 -26.64 4.12 -3.77
N THR A 51 -25.81 3.32 -4.46
CA THR A 51 -24.93 2.29 -3.85
C THR A 51 -23.64 2.86 -3.23
N ALA A 52 -23.46 4.18 -3.31
CA ALA A 52 -22.41 4.92 -2.66
C ALA A 52 -22.92 6.32 -2.29
N LYS A 53 -22.39 6.87 -1.21
CA LYS A 53 -22.73 8.20 -0.67
C LYS A 53 -21.63 9.19 -0.99
N GLN A 54 -22.03 10.38 -1.42
CA GLN A 54 -21.12 11.49 -1.66
C GLN A 54 -20.72 12.13 -0.33
N GLY A 55 -19.42 12.29 -0.11
CA GLY A 55 -18.86 13.05 1.01
C GLY A 55 -18.52 14.48 0.63
N ALA A 56 -17.56 15.06 1.35
CA ALA A 56 -17.03 16.39 1.03
C ALA A 56 -16.32 16.39 -0.32
N ALA A 57 -16.34 17.55 -0.99
CA ALA A 57 -15.60 17.76 -2.22
C ALA A 57 -14.65 18.95 -2.10
N LYS A 58 -13.58 18.92 -2.89
CA LYS A 58 -12.58 19.99 -2.94
C LYS A 58 -12.23 20.34 -4.37
N LEU A 59 -12.44 21.60 -4.73
CA LEU A 59 -12.04 22.16 -6.01
C LEU A 59 -10.64 22.76 -5.89
N TYR A 60 -9.72 22.30 -6.73
CA TYR A 60 -8.36 22.81 -6.74
C TYR A 60 -7.76 22.89 -8.14
N LYS A 61 -6.83 23.84 -8.33
CA LYS A 61 -6.12 24.04 -9.58
C LYS A 61 -4.70 23.49 -9.48
N LYS A 62 -4.27 22.73 -10.47
CA LYS A 62 -2.90 22.19 -10.57
C LYS A 62 -2.43 22.20 -12.01
N ARG A 63 -1.26 22.82 -12.25
CA ARG A 63 -0.62 22.89 -13.59
C ARG A 63 -1.62 23.30 -14.69
N LYS A 64 -2.30 24.43 -14.46
CA LYS A 64 -3.35 25.02 -15.33
C LYS A 64 -4.68 24.25 -15.44
N LYS A 65 -4.79 23.03 -14.91
CA LYS A 65 -6.05 22.25 -14.91
C LYS A 65 -6.79 22.36 -13.58
N TRP A 66 -8.11 22.36 -13.65
CA TRP A 66 -8.98 22.26 -12.49
C TRP A 66 -9.32 20.80 -12.19
N TYR A 67 -9.44 20.48 -10.91
CA TYR A 67 -9.78 19.16 -10.42
C TYR A 67 -10.80 19.31 -9.31
N LEU A 68 -11.79 18.41 -9.32
CA LEU A 68 -12.68 18.22 -8.20
C LEU A 68 -12.36 16.87 -7.56
N ALA A 69 -11.89 16.89 -6.31
CA ALA A 69 -11.77 15.67 -5.51
C ALA A 69 -13.07 15.47 -4.75
N VAL A 70 -13.77 14.36 -5.02
CA VAL A 70 -15.02 13.98 -4.33
C VAL A 70 -14.72 12.79 -3.43
N ALA A 71 -14.99 12.92 -2.14
CA ALA A 71 -14.95 11.78 -1.22
C ALA A 71 -16.17 10.89 -1.46
N ILE A 72 -15.99 9.58 -1.47
CA ILE A 72 -17.05 8.60 -1.70
C ILE A 72 -17.00 7.58 -0.58
N THR A 73 -18.13 7.40 0.09
CA THR A 73 -18.33 6.37 1.11
C THR A 73 -19.23 5.30 0.53
N PHE A 74 -18.91 4.04 0.75
CA PHE A 74 -19.70 2.93 0.25
C PHE A 74 -19.56 1.75 1.20
N GLU A 75 -20.59 0.93 1.25
CA GLU A 75 -20.57 -0.31 2.01
C GLU A 75 -19.83 -1.38 1.21
N VAL A 76 -19.13 -2.23 1.95
CA VAL A 76 -18.38 -3.34 1.39
C VAL A 76 -18.84 -4.62 2.06
N GLU A 77 -19.38 -5.52 1.25
CA GLU A 77 -19.72 -6.85 1.70
C GLU A 77 -18.46 -7.64 2.05
N PRO A 78 -18.33 -8.14 3.29
CA PRO A 78 -17.22 -8.99 3.66
C PRO A 78 -17.21 -10.28 2.84
N ARG A 79 -16.01 -10.74 2.52
CA ARG A 79 -15.79 -12.06 1.93
C ARG A 79 -15.97 -13.14 3.00
N HIS A 80 -16.74 -14.18 2.69
CA HIS A 80 -16.97 -15.31 3.59
C HIS A 80 -15.94 -16.42 3.45
N GLU A 81 -14.99 -16.32 2.52
CA GLU A 81 -13.95 -17.34 2.38
C GLU A 81 -13.04 -17.41 3.60
N THR A 82 -12.68 -18.63 4.00
CA THR A 82 -11.82 -18.90 5.15
C THR A 82 -10.34 -18.95 4.80
N LYS A 83 -10.01 -18.97 3.50
CA LYS A 83 -8.63 -19.13 3.03
C LYS A 83 -7.80 -17.90 3.41
N VAL A 84 -6.67 -18.16 4.05
CA VAL A 84 -5.74 -17.15 4.56
C VAL A 84 -4.53 -17.03 3.64
N MET A 85 -4.11 -15.80 3.37
CA MET A 85 -2.84 -15.48 2.72
C MET A 85 -1.94 -14.71 3.68
N GLY A 86 -0.68 -15.11 3.81
CA GLY A 86 0.34 -14.36 4.54
C GLY A 86 1.17 -13.51 3.59
N VAL A 87 1.50 -12.28 3.99
CA VAL A 87 2.35 -11.37 3.22
C VAL A 87 3.53 -10.92 4.09
N ASP A 88 4.72 -11.37 3.72
CA ASP A 88 6.00 -10.96 4.32
C ASP A 88 6.59 -9.77 3.55
N LEU A 89 7.13 -8.77 4.25
CA LEU A 89 7.72 -7.58 3.65
C LEU A 89 9.23 -7.49 3.97
N GLY A 90 10.04 -7.21 2.95
CA GLY A 90 11.49 -7.18 3.12
C GLY A 90 12.21 -6.19 2.21
N LEU A 91 13.54 -6.17 2.28
CA LEU A 91 14.36 -5.29 1.43
C LEU A 91 14.80 -5.96 0.13
N ARG A 92 15.13 -7.25 0.20
CA ARG A 92 15.56 -8.01 -0.97
C ARG A 92 14.37 -8.40 -1.84
N TYR A 93 13.30 -8.85 -1.21
CA TYR A 93 11.97 -8.95 -1.78
C TYR A 93 11.07 -7.98 -1.01
N ILE A 94 10.48 -7.02 -1.72
CA ILE A 94 9.64 -5.98 -1.12
C ILE A 94 8.40 -6.59 -0.48
N ALA A 95 7.86 -7.62 -1.13
CA ALA A 95 6.78 -8.42 -0.61
C ALA A 95 6.91 -9.86 -1.12
N VAL A 96 6.54 -10.82 -0.28
CA VAL A 96 6.30 -12.23 -0.65
C VAL A 96 4.96 -12.62 -0.08
N ALA A 97 4.03 -13.02 -0.95
CA ALA A 97 2.71 -13.49 -0.55
C ALA A 97 2.64 -15.02 -0.69
N SER A 98 1.99 -15.69 0.26
CA SER A 98 1.81 -17.15 0.26
C SER A 98 0.38 -17.52 0.62
N VAL A 99 -0.24 -18.37 -0.21
CA VAL A 99 -1.58 -18.92 -0.02
C VAL A 99 -1.57 -20.40 -0.39
N GLY A 100 -1.69 -21.28 0.59
CA GLY A 100 -1.57 -22.74 0.38
C GLY A 100 -0.24 -23.09 -0.32
N THR A 101 -0.33 -23.67 -1.52
CA THR A 101 0.82 -24.04 -2.36
C THR A 101 1.27 -22.95 -3.33
N LYS A 102 0.53 -21.84 -3.43
CA LYS A 102 0.82 -20.76 -4.38
C LYS A 102 1.53 -19.61 -3.69
N SER A 103 2.39 -18.92 -4.43
CA SER A 103 3.18 -17.80 -3.91
C SER A 103 3.42 -16.73 -4.97
N LEU A 104 3.61 -15.49 -4.53
CA LEU A 104 3.91 -14.34 -5.39
C LEU A 104 5.06 -13.52 -4.79
N PHE A 105 6.08 -13.22 -5.61
CA PHE A 105 7.31 -12.55 -5.18
C PHE A 105 7.51 -11.21 -5.87
N PHE A 106 7.89 -10.19 -5.11
CA PHE A 106 8.23 -8.87 -5.63
C PHE A 106 9.70 -8.53 -5.32
N LYS A 107 10.57 -8.62 -6.33
CA LYS A 107 12.00 -8.31 -6.16
C LYS A 107 12.21 -6.82 -5.82
N GLY A 108 13.09 -6.56 -4.85
CA GLY A 108 13.44 -5.22 -4.40
C GLY A 108 14.62 -4.57 -5.12
N SER A 109 15.26 -5.27 -6.05
CA SER A 109 16.50 -4.82 -6.72
C SER A 109 16.35 -3.45 -7.40
N GLN A 110 15.25 -3.23 -8.14
CA GLN A 110 14.99 -1.97 -8.82
C GLN A 110 14.77 -0.83 -7.82
N CYS A 111 14.00 -1.06 -6.75
CA CYS A 111 13.79 -0.07 -5.71
C CYS A 111 15.10 0.26 -4.98
N ALA A 112 15.92 -0.74 -4.68
CA ALA A 112 17.23 -0.54 -4.08
C ALA A 112 18.17 0.24 -5.01
N PHE A 113 18.16 -0.06 -6.32
CA PHE A 113 18.92 0.68 -7.32
C PHE A 113 18.51 2.16 -7.39
N ILE A 114 17.21 2.44 -7.48
CA ILE A 114 16.69 3.81 -7.54
C ILE A 114 17.07 4.58 -6.27
N ARG A 115 16.88 3.99 -5.09
CA ARG A 115 17.28 4.62 -3.81
C ARG A 115 18.77 4.95 -3.77
N ARG A 116 19.64 4.01 -4.17
CA ARG A 116 21.09 4.23 -4.24
C ARG A 116 21.46 5.35 -5.23
N ARG A 117 20.84 5.35 -6.42
CA ARG A 117 21.06 6.38 -7.45
C ARG A 117 20.72 7.78 -6.92
N TYR A 118 19.56 7.94 -6.29
CA TYR A 118 19.16 9.24 -5.73
C TYR A 118 19.99 9.65 -4.52
N ALA A 119 20.39 8.71 -3.66
CA ALA A 119 21.30 8.99 -2.54
C ALA A 119 22.67 9.47 -3.02
N ALA A 120 23.26 8.79 -4.01
CA ALA A 120 24.52 9.19 -4.62
C ALA A 120 24.43 10.57 -5.30
N LEU A 121 23.33 10.83 -6.01
CA LEU A 121 23.07 12.13 -6.63
C LEU A 121 22.98 13.26 -5.60
N ARG A 122 22.23 13.06 -4.51
CA ARG A 122 22.13 14.04 -3.41
C ARG A 122 23.49 14.28 -2.77
N ARG A 123 24.27 13.23 -2.51
CA ARG A 123 25.62 13.34 -1.93
C ARG A 123 26.55 14.14 -2.83
N ARG A 124 26.57 13.86 -4.13
CA ARG A 124 27.40 14.59 -5.11
C ARG A 124 27.03 16.07 -5.17
N LEU A 125 25.73 16.38 -5.25
CA LEU A 125 25.26 17.77 -5.28
C LEU A 125 25.51 18.51 -3.96
N GLY A 126 25.40 17.81 -2.83
CA GLY A 126 25.70 18.35 -1.51
C GLY A 126 27.17 18.74 -1.36
N LYS A 127 28.10 17.85 -1.78
CA LYS A 127 29.53 18.15 -1.84
C LYS A 127 29.85 19.36 -2.73
N ALA A 128 29.18 19.47 -3.87
CA ALA A 128 29.30 20.61 -4.78
C ALA A 128 28.56 21.88 -4.31
N LYS A 129 27.99 21.89 -3.10
CA LYS A 129 27.16 22.99 -2.54
C LYS A 129 25.98 23.43 -3.44
N LYS A 130 25.52 22.57 -4.37
CA LYS A 130 24.41 22.86 -5.31
C LYS A 130 23.05 22.53 -4.69
N LEU A 131 22.72 23.18 -3.56
CA LEU A 131 21.48 22.92 -2.80
C LEU A 131 20.20 23.19 -3.61
N HIS A 132 20.21 24.19 -4.49
CA HIS A 132 19.08 24.49 -5.37
C HIS A 132 18.74 23.33 -6.31
N MET A 133 19.74 22.57 -6.77
CA MET A 133 19.52 21.37 -7.61
C MET A 133 18.90 20.23 -6.81
N ILE A 134 19.26 20.07 -5.54
CA ILE A 134 18.62 19.10 -4.64
C ILE A 134 17.14 19.46 -4.46
N ARG A 135 16.83 20.75 -4.24
CA ARG A 135 15.45 21.25 -4.17
C ARG A 135 14.69 20.99 -5.48
N LYS A 136 15.32 21.19 -6.64
CA LYS A 136 14.74 20.93 -7.98
C LYS A 136 14.44 19.44 -8.24
N ILE A 137 15.27 18.52 -7.72
CA ILE A 137 14.96 17.08 -7.74
C ILE A 137 13.65 16.83 -6.98
N GLY A 138 13.48 17.49 -5.84
CA GLY A 138 12.28 17.42 -5.02
C GLY A 138 11.92 16.00 -4.62
N ARG A 139 10.62 15.67 -4.68
CA ARG A 139 10.07 14.37 -4.25
C ARG A 139 9.95 13.35 -5.38
N LYS A 140 10.84 13.38 -6.39
CA LYS A 140 10.79 12.44 -7.54
C LYS A 140 10.94 10.99 -7.11
N GLU A 141 11.96 10.66 -6.32
CA GLU A 141 12.19 9.33 -5.77
C GLU A 141 10.98 8.83 -4.96
N SER A 142 10.49 9.65 -4.02
CA SER A 142 9.34 9.31 -3.18
C SER A 142 8.08 9.04 -4.01
N ARG A 143 7.81 9.83 -5.06
CA ARG A 143 6.69 9.59 -5.97
C ARG A 143 6.84 8.29 -6.75
N TRP A 144 8.05 7.96 -7.20
CA TRP A 144 8.31 6.70 -7.88
C TRP A 144 8.13 5.51 -6.94
N MET A 145 8.65 5.56 -5.72
CA MET A 145 8.44 4.52 -4.70
C MET A 145 6.95 4.34 -4.36
N LYS A 146 6.21 5.46 -4.24
CA LYS A 146 4.77 5.43 -3.99
C LYS A 146 4.00 4.75 -5.13
N ASP A 147 4.37 5.03 -6.39
CA ASP A 147 3.79 4.37 -7.56
C ASP A 147 4.06 2.85 -7.54
N GLN A 148 5.29 2.43 -7.24
CA GLN A 148 5.61 1.00 -7.09
C GLN A 148 4.78 0.34 -5.98
N ASN A 149 4.66 0.98 -4.82
CA ASN A 149 3.84 0.48 -3.73
C ASN A 149 2.36 0.34 -4.13
N HIS A 150 1.80 1.28 -4.90
CA HIS A 150 0.44 1.16 -5.44
C HIS A 150 0.29 -0.01 -6.42
N LYS A 151 1.29 -0.27 -7.26
CA LYS A 151 1.26 -1.40 -8.21
C LYS A 151 1.36 -2.73 -7.48
N ILE A 152 2.34 -2.87 -6.58
CA ILE A 152 2.56 -4.09 -5.79
C ILE A 152 1.32 -4.41 -4.94
N SER A 153 0.80 -3.45 -4.19
CA SER A 153 -0.40 -3.68 -3.37
C SER A 153 -1.62 -4.08 -4.19
N ARG A 154 -1.81 -3.53 -5.40
CA ARG A 154 -2.91 -3.97 -6.29
C ARG A 154 -2.69 -5.41 -6.75
N GLN A 155 -1.47 -5.77 -7.15
CA GLN A 155 -1.16 -7.14 -7.58
C GLN A 155 -1.35 -8.16 -6.46
N ILE A 156 -0.96 -7.82 -5.21
CA ILE A 156 -1.19 -8.68 -4.04
C ILE A 156 -2.68 -8.93 -3.82
N VAL A 157 -3.52 -7.88 -3.84
CA VAL A 157 -4.97 -8.02 -3.65
C VAL A 157 -5.60 -8.80 -4.80
N ASN A 158 -5.21 -8.54 -6.05
CA ASN A 158 -5.69 -9.31 -7.20
C ASN A 158 -5.31 -10.80 -7.09
N PHE A 159 -4.08 -11.09 -6.63
CA PHE A 159 -3.64 -12.46 -6.39
C PHE A 159 -4.44 -13.13 -5.26
N ALA A 160 -4.80 -12.38 -4.21
CA ALA A 160 -5.68 -12.86 -3.16
C ALA A 160 -7.06 -13.25 -3.70
N LEU A 161 -7.68 -12.34 -4.47
CA LEU A 161 -8.99 -12.56 -5.09
C LEU A 161 -8.99 -13.76 -6.04
N ALA A 162 -7.98 -13.87 -6.91
CA ALA A 162 -7.84 -14.99 -7.85
C ALA A 162 -7.65 -16.35 -7.17
N ASN A 163 -7.31 -16.37 -5.88
CA ASN A 163 -7.13 -17.60 -5.11
C ASN A 163 -8.23 -17.82 -4.06
N GLY A 164 -9.29 -17.02 -4.05
CA GLY A 164 -10.41 -17.14 -3.10
C GLY A 164 -9.97 -16.89 -1.65
N VAL A 165 -9.10 -15.91 -1.43
CA VAL A 165 -8.64 -15.50 -0.10
C VAL A 165 -9.68 -14.58 0.54
N GLY A 166 -10.10 -14.90 1.76
CA GLY A 166 -10.96 -14.03 2.57
C GLY A 166 -10.22 -13.29 3.69
N VAL A 167 -8.98 -13.69 4.01
CA VAL A 167 -8.15 -13.05 5.03
C VAL A 167 -6.71 -12.87 4.57
N ILE A 168 -6.17 -11.65 4.70
CA ILE A 168 -4.75 -11.34 4.52
C ILE A 168 -4.11 -11.06 5.87
N ARG A 169 -3.03 -11.77 6.19
CA ARG A 169 -2.21 -11.55 7.37
C ARG A 169 -0.91 -10.84 7.00
N MET A 170 -0.55 -9.82 7.77
CA MET A 170 0.72 -9.09 7.67
C MET A 170 1.30 -8.89 9.07
N GLU A 171 2.62 -8.81 9.19
CA GLU A 171 3.25 -8.48 10.48
C GLU A 171 2.91 -7.05 10.94
N ALA A 172 2.64 -6.88 12.23
CA ALA A 172 2.51 -5.58 12.84
C ALA A 172 3.87 -4.86 12.87
N LEU A 173 3.93 -3.66 12.28
CA LEU A 173 5.13 -2.85 12.34
C LEU A 173 5.27 -2.15 13.68
N THR A 174 6.28 -2.54 14.47
CA THR A 174 6.66 -1.83 15.70
C THR A 174 7.61 -0.66 15.43
N GLY A 175 7.51 0.41 16.22
CA GLY A 175 8.57 1.44 16.30
C GLY A 175 8.62 2.50 15.19
N ILE A 176 7.61 2.60 14.31
CA ILE A 176 7.57 3.59 13.21
C ILE A 176 7.67 5.05 13.70
N ARG A 177 7.12 5.33 14.90
CA ARG A 177 7.06 6.68 15.49
C ARG A 177 8.30 7.07 16.30
N LYS A 178 9.27 6.17 16.51
CA LYS A 178 10.48 6.48 17.27
C LYS A 178 11.41 7.37 16.45
N ARG A 179 11.84 8.50 17.03
CA ARG A 179 12.86 9.37 16.43
C ARG A 179 14.18 8.60 16.42
N ALA A 180 14.80 8.49 15.25
CA ALA A 180 16.11 7.85 15.14
C ALA A 180 17.17 8.72 15.84
N THR A 181 17.98 8.13 16.71
CA THR A 181 19.09 8.81 17.40
C THR A 181 20.44 8.52 16.72
N SER A 182 20.49 7.53 15.81
CA SER A 182 21.68 7.20 15.02
C SER A 182 21.40 7.04 13.52
N ALA A 183 22.44 7.11 12.69
CA ALA A 183 22.33 6.87 11.24
C ALA A 183 21.81 5.46 10.90
N LYS A 184 22.19 4.45 11.70
CA LYS A 184 21.71 3.06 11.59
C LYS A 184 20.21 2.99 11.85
N GLU A 185 19.74 3.67 12.88
CA GLU A 185 18.31 3.77 13.18
C GLU A 185 17.54 4.60 12.16
N ALA A 186 18.14 5.66 11.61
CA ALA A 186 17.53 6.44 10.55
C ALA A 186 17.28 5.59 9.31
N GLY A 187 18.24 4.72 8.95
CA GLY A 187 18.06 3.71 7.91
C GLY A 187 16.89 2.76 8.21
N ARG A 188 16.85 2.18 9.42
CA ARG A 188 15.74 1.30 9.85
C ARG A 188 14.39 2.01 9.81
N SER A 189 14.31 3.24 10.30
CA SER A 189 13.10 4.06 10.29
C SER A 189 12.63 4.30 8.84
N LEU A 190 13.51 4.70 7.93
CA LEU A 190 13.19 4.88 6.51
C LEU A 190 12.63 3.60 5.86
N HIS A 191 13.12 2.43 6.26
CA HIS A 191 12.59 1.15 5.81
C HIS A 191 11.22 0.86 6.42
N ALA A 192 11.05 1.08 7.72
CA ALA A 192 9.77 0.92 8.40
C ALA A 192 8.66 1.80 7.80
N TRP A 193 8.97 3.06 7.45
CA TRP A 193 8.03 3.96 6.78
C TRP A 193 7.61 3.46 5.38
N ALA A 194 8.54 2.86 4.64
CA ALA A 194 8.24 2.30 3.32
C ALA A 194 7.36 1.05 3.41
N PHE A 195 7.61 0.18 4.40
CA PHE A 195 6.78 -0.98 4.68
C PHE A 195 5.40 -0.56 5.14
N HIS A 196 5.30 0.39 6.07
CA HIS A 196 4.02 0.93 6.54
C HIS A 196 3.18 1.44 5.38
N GLN A 197 3.78 2.23 4.48
CA GLN A 197 3.06 2.72 3.30
C GLN A 197 2.52 1.57 2.43
N LEU A 198 3.30 0.52 2.20
CA LEU A 198 2.86 -0.63 1.41
C LEU A 198 1.76 -1.40 2.13
N GLN A 199 1.90 -1.67 3.42
CA GLN A 199 0.90 -2.34 4.23
C GLN A 199 -0.42 -1.57 4.26
N THR A 200 -0.40 -0.25 4.49
CA THR A 200 -1.60 0.59 4.42
C THR A 200 -2.26 0.46 3.04
N MET A 201 -1.46 0.43 1.97
CA MET A 201 -2.01 0.27 0.62
C MET A 201 -2.58 -1.11 0.31
N ILE A 202 -2.02 -2.17 0.89
CA ILE A 202 -2.59 -3.51 0.82
C ILE A 202 -3.88 -3.53 1.61
N ALA A 203 -3.87 -3.03 2.85
CA ALA A 203 -4.99 -3.08 3.77
C ALA A 203 -6.24 -2.41 3.20
N TYR A 204 -6.17 -1.12 2.83
CA TYR A 204 -7.37 -0.46 2.31
C TYR A 204 -7.87 -1.10 1.01
N LYS A 205 -6.98 -1.64 0.16
CA LYS A 205 -7.42 -2.29 -1.09
C LYS A 205 -8.04 -3.66 -0.85
N ALA A 206 -7.56 -4.38 0.16
CA ALA A 206 -8.11 -5.65 0.59
C ALA A 206 -9.50 -5.41 1.19
N GLU A 207 -9.61 -4.45 2.11
CA GLU A 207 -10.87 -4.02 2.72
C GLU A 207 -11.89 -3.58 1.65
N MET A 208 -11.47 -2.76 0.68
CA MET A 208 -12.33 -2.36 -0.46
C MET A 208 -12.80 -3.54 -1.32
N ALA A 209 -12.13 -4.70 -1.24
CA ALA A 209 -12.48 -5.92 -1.95
C ALA A 209 -13.16 -6.96 -1.04
N GLY A 210 -13.55 -6.57 0.18
CA GLY A 210 -14.18 -7.41 1.19
C GLY A 210 -13.22 -8.36 1.91
N ILE A 211 -11.92 -8.32 1.62
CA ILE A 211 -10.92 -9.18 2.26
C ILE A 211 -10.55 -8.60 3.62
N ARG A 212 -10.67 -9.41 4.67
CA ARG A 212 -10.28 -9.02 6.04
C ARG A 212 -8.76 -8.94 6.16
N VAL A 213 -8.29 -8.02 6.97
CA VAL A 213 -6.86 -7.82 7.24
C VAL A 213 -6.59 -8.05 8.71
N GLU A 214 -5.65 -8.93 9.00
CA GLU A 214 -5.24 -9.28 10.36
C GLU A 214 -3.75 -9.00 10.56
N TRP A 215 -3.40 -8.55 11.75
CA TRP A 215 -2.02 -8.22 12.12
C TRP A 215 -1.42 -9.32 12.99
N VAL A 216 -0.24 -9.80 12.62
CA VAL A 216 0.47 -10.88 13.31
C VAL A 216 1.67 -10.31 14.04
N ASN A 217 2.00 -10.87 15.22
CA ASN A 217 3.20 -10.49 15.93
C ASN A 217 4.46 -10.84 15.08
N PRO A 218 5.38 -9.90 14.82
CA PRO A 218 6.56 -10.14 13.97
C PRO A 218 7.60 -11.10 14.58
N THR A 219 7.46 -11.48 15.85
CA THR A 219 8.55 -12.14 16.57
C THR A 219 8.72 -13.59 16.13
N TYR A 220 9.93 -13.99 15.74
CA TYR A 220 10.34 -15.36 15.41
C TYR A 220 9.73 -16.02 14.16
N THR A 221 8.93 -15.30 13.38
CA THR A 221 8.31 -15.78 12.13
C THR A 221 9.34 -16.30 11.13
N SER A 222 10.47 -15.61 11.00
CA SER A 222 11.53 -15.95 10.03
C SER A 222 12.49 -17.06 10.46
N GLN A 223 12.45 -17.50 11.72
CA GLN A 223 13.37 -18.51 12.31
C GLN A 223 12.71 -19.85 12.60
N THR A 224 11.38 -19.88 12.56
CA THR A 224 10.59 -21.06 12.93
C THR A 224 10.35 -21.93 11.70
N CYS A 225 10.63 -23.22 11.82
CA CYS A 225 10.32 -24.21 10.80
C CYS A 225 8.88 -24.72 10.94
N LYS A 226 8.32 -25.29 9.87
CA LYS A 226 7.04 -26.02 9.91
C LYS A 226 7.00 -27.16 10.95
N CYS A 227 8.15 -27.70 11.38
CA CYS A 227 8.23 -28.70 12.44
C CYS A 227 8.21 -28.11 13.86
N GLY A 228 8.05 -26.79 14.00
CA GLY A 228 8.05 -26.08 15.29
C GLY A 228 9.44 -25.70 15.81
N TYR A 229 10.53 -26.26 15.25
CA TYR A 229 11.88 -25.89 15.70
C TYR A 229 12.23 -24.47 15.30
N ARG A 230 12.66 -23.68 16.28
CA ARG A 230 13.05 -22.27 16.14
C ARG A 230 14.52 -22.09 16.46
N GLU A 231 15.27 -21.62 15.47
CA GLU A 231 16.69 -21.31 15.64
C GLU A 231 17.13 -20.23 14.65
N LYS A 232 18.00 -19.33 15.11
CA LYS A 232 18.55 -18.27 14.26
C LYS A 232 19.34 -18.82 13.07
N ALA A 233 20.07 -19.91 13.27
CA ALA A 233 20.84 -20.62 12.25
C ALA A 233 19.96 -21.25 11.16
N ASN A 234 18.63 -21.34 11.35
CA ASN A 234 17.73 -21.83 10.31
C ASN A 234 17.69 -20.91 9.08
N ARG A 235 18.06 -19.63 9.23
CA ARG A 235 18.03 -18.65 8.14
C ARG A 235 19.44 -18.19 7.78
N ASN A 236 19.82 -18.35 6.51
CA ASN A 236 21.02 -17.78 5.92
C ASN A 236 20.66 -16.98 4.65
N GLY A 237 20.50 -15.66 4.80
CA GLY A 237 20.12 -14.78 3.71
C GLY A 237 18.74 -15.12 3.14
N ILE A 238 18.72 -15.59 1.88
CA ILE A 238 17.51 -16.04 1.17
C ILE A 238 17.19 -17.51 1.38
N ARG A 239 18.12 -18.29 1.94
CA ARG A 239 17.94 -19.72 2.16
C ARG A 239 17.46 -19.95 3.58
N PHE A 240 16.47 -20.80 3.70
CA PHE A 240 16.05 -21.40 4.96
C PHE A 240 16.43 -22.88 4.93
N ARG A 241 17.06 -23.38 6.00
CA ARG A 241 17.32 -24.80 6.24
C ARG A 241 17.15 -25.06 7.72
N CYS A 242 16.15 -25.86 8.10
CA CYS A 242 15.96 -26.22 9.50
C CYS A 242 17.13 -27.10 9.99
N GLN A 243 17.77 -26.72 11.10
CA GLN A 243 18.87 -27.51 11.67
C GLN A 243 18.40 -28.80 12.35
N ARG A 244 17.10 -28.92 12.68
CA ARG A 244 16.52 -30.13 13.28
C ARG A 244 16.04 -31.14 12.24
N CYS A 245 15.18 -30.73 11.31
CA CYS A 245 14.54 -31.66 10.35
C CYS A 245 15.04 -31.54 8.91
N GLY A 246 16.04 -30.68 8.64
CA GLY A 246 16.63 -30.52 7.32
C GLY A 246 15.75 -29.79 6.29
N TYR A 247 14.49 -29.44 6.61
CA TYR A 247 13.57 -28.78 5.67
C TYR A 247 14.16 -27.50 5.08
N THR A 248 14.13 -27.38 3.75
CA THR A 248 14.65 -26.21 3.02
C THR A 248 13.56 -25.43 2.30
N LEU A 249 13.72 -24.10 2.25
CA LEU A 249 12.82 -23.21 1.51
C LEU A 249 13.51 -21.87 1.22
N HIS A 250 12.87 -21.03 0.41
CA HIS A 250 13.15 -19.60 0.41
C HIS A 250 12.74 -18.97 1.76
N ALA A 251 13.64 -18.20 2.38
CA ALA A 251 13.44 -17.67 3.73
C ALA A 251 12.23 -16.72 3.84
N ASP A 252 12.04 -15.83 2.88
CA ASP A 252 10.89 -14.90 2.87
C ASP A 252 9.56 -15.64 2.56
N LEU A 253 9.62 -16.81 1.89
CA LEU A 253 8.43 -17.64 1.70
C LEU A 253 8.07 -18.39 2.98
N ASN A 254 9.07 -18.90 3.71
CA ASN A 254 8.86 -19.47 5.04
C ASN A 254 8.25 -18.41 5.98
N GLY A 255 8.75 -17.17 5.92
CA GLY A 255 8.17 -16.02 6.61
C GLY A 255 6.69 -15.83 6.26
N ALA A 256 6.36 -15.71 4.97
CA ALA A 256 4.98 -15.55 4.52
C ALA A 256 4.05 -16.70 4.96
N ILE A 257 4.51 -17.95 4.93
CA ILE A 257 3.76 -19.12 5.42
C ILE A 257 3.50 -19.02 6.93
N ASN A 258 4.52 -18.63 7.69
CA ASN A 258 4.42 -18.50 9.14
C ASN A 258 3.49 -17.35 9.55
N ILE A 259 3.51 -16.25 8.81
CA ILE A 259 2.56 -15.14 8.95
C ILE A 259 1.13 -15.61 8.63
N ALA A 260 0.94 -16.38 7.54
CA ALA A 260 -0.37 -16.94 7.20
C ALA A 260 -0.93 -17.81 8.33
N LYS A 261 -0.07 -18.56 9.03
CA LYS A 261 -0.43 -19.41 10.17
C LYS A 261 -0.53 -18.66 11.50
N ALA A 262 -0.17 -17.38 11.55
CA ALA A 262 -0.10 -16.59 12.78
C ALA A 262 0.68 -17.31 13.90
N ILE A 263 1.81 -17.96 13.58
CA ILE A 263 2.54 -18.81 14.55
C ILE A 263 3.03 -18.07 15.80
N SER A 264 3.10 -16.75 15.73
CA SER A 264 3.54 -15.86 16.81
C SER A 264 2.38 -15.19 17.53
N GLY A 265 1.15 -15.59 17.22
CA GLY A 265 -0.08 -14.94 17.70
C GLY A 265 -0.43 -13.67 16.93
N PHE A 266 -1.66 -13.20 17.14
CA PHE A 266 -2.11 -11.91 16.64
C PHE A 266 -1.46 -10.78 17.45
N ALA A 267 -1.22 -9.65 16.78
CA ALA A 267 -0.82 -8.43 17.46
C ALA A 267 -2.05 -7.85 18.18
N VAL A 268 -1.87 -7.46 19.44
CA VAL A 268 -2.86 -6.71 20.24
C VAL A 268 -2.73 -5.22 19.93
#